data_AF-A0A228HDF0-F1
#
_entry.id   AF-A0A228HDF0-F1
#
_cell.length_a   1.000
_cell.length_b   1.000
_cell.length_c   1.000
_cell.angle_alpha   90.00
_cell.angle_beta   90.00
_cell.angle_gamma   90.00
#
_symmetry.space_group_name_H-M   'P 1'
#
loop_
_entity.id
_entity.type
_entity.pdbx_description
1 polymer ?
#
loop_
_entity_poly.entity_id
_entity_poly.type
_entity_poly.pdbx_seq_one_letter_code
_entity_poly.pdbx_strand_id
1 'polypeptide(L)'
;MTTTLVLVSFALPPSFPPEWVPKPLAQFVANCVPGLTKRQLLARTARLGWKPMWEPIPKLKRGDIEAYGFGLTIDGVGVPLIARMRRASNAVLPVKVPERDPRQMSLF
;
A
#
# COMPACT_ATOMS: atom_id res chain seq x y z
N MET A 1 -3.73 18.26 15.40
CA MET A 1 -2.73 17.84 14.38
C MET A 1 -3.15 16.51 13.81
N THR A 2 -3.55 16.45 12.54
CA THR A 2 -4.04 15.22 11.90
C THR A 2 -2.83 14.40 11.43
N THR A 3 -2.51 13.32 12.14
CA THR A 3 -1.45 12.39 11.71
C THR A 3 -1.89 11.67 10.44
N THR A 4 -1.05 11.69 9.41
CA THR A 4 -1.37 11.06 8.12
C THR A 4 -0.91 9.61 8.14
N LEU A 5 -1.79 8.66 7.76
CA LEU A 5 -1.40 7.26 7.60
C LEU A 5 -0.68 7.08 6.27
N VAL A 6 0.54 6.52 6.35
CA VAL A 6 1.36 6.18 5.18
C VAL A 6 1.62 4.68 5.16
N LEU A 7 1.54 4.11 3.95
CA LEU A 7 1.72 2.69 3.68
C LEU A 7 3.16 2.28 3.96
N VAL A 8 3.32 1.18 4.67
CA VAL A 8 4.60 0.52 4.92
C VAL A 8 4.73 -0.70 4.01
N SER A 9 3.72 -1.56 4.00
CA SER A 9 3.69 -2.79 3.20
C SER A 9 2.29 -3.37 3.08
N PHE A 10 2.14 -4.34 2.18
CA PHE A 10 0.99 -5.24 2.15
C PHE A 10 1.37 -6.62 2.67
N ALA A 11 0.40 -7.34 3.21
CA ALA A 11 0.51 -8.75 3.55
C ALA A 11 -0.78 -9.48 3.19
N LEU A 12 -0.69 -10.80 2.98
CA LEU A 12 -1.84 -11.68 2.94
C LEU A 12 -2.08 -12.28 4.34
N PRO A 13 -3.34 -12.49 4.74
CA PRO A 13 -3.67 -13.36 5.85
C PRO A 13 -3.11 -14.76 5.61
N PRO A 14 -2.68 -15.48 6.66
CA PRO A 14 -2.14 -16.84 6.52
C PRO A 14 -3.17 -17.84 5.97
N SER A 15 -4.47 -17.49 6.02
CA SER A 15 -5.57 -18.30 5.50
C SER A 15 -5.86 -18.12 4.01
N PHE A 16 -5.21 -17.17 3.32
CA PHE A 16 -5.46 -16.90 1.91
C PHE A 16 -4.28 -17.37 1.05
N PRO A 17 -4.47 -18.35 0.14
CA PRO A 17 -3.41 -18.86 -0.72
C PRO A 17 -2.90 -17.77 -1.69
N PRO A 18 -1.57 -17.51 -1.77
CA PRO A 18 -1.03 -16.49 -2.68
C PRO A 18 -1.29 -16.80 -4.17
N GLU A 19 -1.42 -18.07 -4.55
CA GLU A 19 -1.74 -18.50 -5.91
C GLU A 19 -3.15 -18.07 -6.37
N TRP A 20 -4.05 -17.72 -5.44
CA TRP A 20 -5.39 -17.24 -5.76
C TRP A 20 -5.46 -15.73 -5.95
N VAL A 21 -4.35 -15.02 -5.75
CA VAL A 21 -4.29 -13.58 -5.98
C VAL A 21 -4.36 -13.30 -7.48
N PRO A 22 -5.38 -12.55 -7.97
CA PRO A 22 -5.46 -12.20 -9.38
C PRO A 22 -4.26 -11.36 -9.81
N LYS A 23 -3.72 -11.65 -11.01
CA LYS A 23 -2.57 -10.93 -11.57
C LYS A 23 -2.70 -9.39 -11.54
N PRO A 24 -3.87 -8.79 -11.86
CA PRO A 24 -4.04 -7.34 -11.76
C PRO A 24 -3.81 -6.80 -10.34
N LEU A 25 -4.22 -7.56 -9.32
CA LEU A 25 -4.02 -7.17 -7.93
C LEU A 25 -2.55 -7.28 -7.51
N ALA A 26 -1.86 -8.35 -7.93
CA ALA A 26 -0.44 -8.50 -7.67
C ALA A 26 0.37 -7.34 -8.29
N GLN A 27 0.04 -6.95 -9.53
CA GLN A 27 0.64 -5.79 -10.20
C GLN A 27 0.33 -4.48 -9.47
N PHE A 28 -0.91 -4.29 -9.02
CA PHE A 28 -1.31 -3.13 -8.23
C PHE A 28 -0.47 -3.01 -6.94
N VAL A 29 -0.32 -4.11 -6.20
CA VAL A 29 0.48 -4.17 -4.97
C VAL A 29 1.95 -3.85 -5.26
N ALA A 30 2.53 -4.43 -6.32
CA ALA A 30 3.90 -4.15 -6.73
C ALA A 30 4.13 -2.68 -7.12
N ASN A 31 3.13 -2.03 -7.70
CA ASN A 31 3.17 -0.61 -8.08
C ASN A 31 2.89 0.36 -6.91
N CYS A 32 2.57 -0.16 -5.72
CA CYS A 32 2.36 0.64 -4.52
C CYS A 32 3.67 0.78 -3.74
N VAL A 33 4.29 1.95 -3.85
CA VAL A 33 5.51 2.28 -3.10
C VAL A 33 5.19 2.54 -1.61
N PRO A 34 6.10 2.18 -0.70
CA PRO A 34 6.04 2.65 0.69
C PRO A 34 5.97 4.18 0.75
N GLY A 35 5.18 4.71 1.69
CA GLY A 35 4.93 6.15 1.84
C GLY A 35 3.60 6.64 1.26
N LEU A 36 2.90 5.82 0.46
CA LEU A 36 1.57 6.18 -0.05
C LEU A 36 0.57 6.43 1.07
N THR A 37 -0.14 7.55 1.02
CA THR A 37 -1.18 7.84 2.00
C THR A 37 -2.41 6.97 1.80
N LYS A 38 -3.22 6.74 2.85
CA LYS A 38 -4.54 6.08 2.72
C LYS A 38 -5.38 6.69 1.59
N ARG A 39 -5.42 8.02 1.50
CA ARG A 39 -6.19 8.73 0.46
C ARG A 39 -5.68 8.41 -0.95
N GLN A 40 -4.37 8.41 -1.16
CA GLN A 40 -3.78 8.05 -2.45
C GLN A 40 -4.03 6.57 -2.79
N LEU A 41 -3.96 5.68 -1.81
CA LEU A 41 -4.24 4.27 -2.01
C LEU A 41 -5.68 4.03 -2.50
N LEU A 42 -6.66 4.61 -1.79
CA LEU A 42 -8.08 4.53 -2.16
C LEU A 42 -8.38 5.21 -3.52
N ALA A 43 -7.70 6.32 -3.83
CA ALA A 43 -7.84 6.97 -5.12
C ALA A 43 -7.29 6.10 -6.27
N ARG A 44 -6.18 5.38 -6.05
CA ARG A 44 -5.62 4.46 -7.05
C ARG A 44 -6.55 3.27 -7.32
N THR A 45 -7.16 2.68 -6.30
CA THR A 45 -8.16 1.61 -6.51
C THR A 45 -9.40 2.13 -7.22
N ALA A 46 -9.87 3.33 -6.86
CA ALA A 46 -11.03 3.94 -7.52
C ALA A 46 -10.79 4.18 -9.02
N ARG A 47 -9.57 4.57 -9.42
CA ARG A 47 -9.16 4.70 -10.83
C ARG A 47 -9.21 3.38 -11.61
N LEU A 48 -9.08 2.25 -10.92
CA LEU A 48 -9.21 0.91 -11.51
C LEU A 48 -10.67 0.41 -11.48
N GLY A 49 -11.62 1.22 -11.02
CA GLY A 49 -13.02 0.82 -10.85
C GLY A 49 -13.27 -0.09 -9.65
N TRP A 50 -12.25 -0.31 -8.80
CA TRP A 50 -12.35 -1.22 -7.67
C TRP A 50 -12.90 -0.51 -6.43
N LYS A 51 -13.72 -1.23 -5.66
CA LYS A 51 -14.32 -0.76 -4.40
C LYS A 51 -13.67 -1.49 -3.22
N PRO A 52 -12.59 -0.95 -2.63
CA PRO A 52 -11.93 -1.59 -1.50
C PRO A 52 -12.78 -1.47 -0.24
N MET A 53 -12.82 -2.54 0.54
CA MET A 53 -13.21 -2.50 1.94
C MET A 53 -12.04 -1.98 2.78
N TRP A 54 -12.32 -1.11 3.76
CA TRP A 54 -11.31 -0.54 4.64
C TRP A 54 -11.73 -0.66 6.10
N GLU A 55 -11.07 -1.54 6.85
CA GLU A 55 -11.40 -1.77 8.26
C GLU A 55 -10.12 -1.83 9.12
N PRO A 56 -10.06 -1.15 10.28
CA PRO A 56 -8.92 -1.31 11.19
C PRO A 56 -8.89 -2.73 11.77
N ILE A 57 -7.69 -3.28 11.94
CA ILE A 57 -7.46 -4.57 12.62
C ILE A 57 -6.55 -4.33 13.84
N PRO A 58 -7.10 -3.84 14.98
CA PRO A 58 -6.29 -3.47 16.15
C PRO A 58 -5.43 -4.60 16.69
N LYS A 59 -5.93 -5.84 16.60
CA LYS A 59 -5.23 -7.05 17.06
C LYS A 59 -3.90 -7.32 16.34
N LEU A 60 -3.70 -6.75 15.15
CA LEU A 60 -2.49 -6.92 14.35
C LEU A 60 -1.51 -5.74 14.47
N LYS A 61 -1.81 -4.73 15.28
CA LYS A 61 -0.91 -3.58 15.53
C LYS A 61 0.41 -4.07 16.14
N ARG A 62 1.54 -3.55 15.65
CA ARG A 62 2.86 -3.78 16.23
C ARG A 62 3.62 -2.46 16.32
N GLY A 63 3.91 -2.00 17.54
CA GLY A 63 4.55 -0.71 17.77
C GLY A 63 3.74 0.45 17.15
N ASP A 64 4.39 1.24 16.30
CA ASP A 64 3.82 2.35 15.53
C ASP A 64 3.14 1.92 14.22
N ILE A 65 3.22 0.63 13.86
CA ILE A 65 2.59 0.06 12.66
C ILE A 65 1.20 -0.46 12.99
N GLU A 66 0.20 0.22 12.43
CA GLU A 66 -1.20 -0.15 12.40
C GLU A 66 -1.48 -1.12 11.24
N ALA A 67 -2.53 -1.94 11.40
CA ALA A 67 -2.96 -2.88 10.38
C ALA A 67 -4.41 -2.57 9.98
N TYR A 68 -4.68 -2.62 8.68
CA TYR A 68 -6.00 -2.40 8.11
C TYR A 68 -6.33 -3.51 7.12
N GLY A 69 -7.53 -4.06 7.23
CA GLY A 69 -8.12 -4.89 6.19
C GLY A 69 -8.36 -4.04 4.96
N PHE A 70 -7.82 -4.51 3.84
CA PHE A 70 -7.91 -3.90 2.52
C PHE A 70 -8.46 -4.96 1.55
N GLY A 71 -9.76 -5.22 1.66
CA GLY A 71 -10.43 -6.23 0.86
C GLY A 71 -10.75 -5.71 -0.54
N LEU A 72 -10.43 -6.48 -1.59
CA LEU A 72 -10.73 -6.14 -2.98
C LEU A 72 -11.38 -7.33 -3.68
N THR A 73 -12.43 -7.06 -4.46
CA THR A 73 -13.05 -8.08 -5.33
C THR A 73 -12.65 -7.82 -6.77
N ILE A 74 -11.83 -8.71 -7.34
CA ILE A 74 -11.32 -8.61 -8.71
C ILE A 74 -11.75 -9.87 -9.46
N ASP A 75 -12.45 -9.71 -10.59
CA ASP A 75 -12.93 -10.83 -11.41
C ASP A 75 -13.71 -11.90 -10.62
N GLY A 76 -14.51 -11.46 -9.64
CA GLY A 76 -15.29 -12.34 -8.75
C GLY A 76 -14.50 -12.95 -7.59
N VAL A 77 -13.18 -12.74 -7.52
CA VAL A 77 -12.33 -13.22 -6.43
C VAL A 77 -12.19 -12.14 -5.36
N GLY A 78 -12.69 -12.42 -4.16
CA GLY A 78 -12.47 -11.59 -2.98
C GLY A 78 -11.11 -11.86 -2.36
N VAL A 79 -10.19 -10.89 -2.45
CA VAL A 79 -8.85 -10.98 -1.87
C VAL A 79 -8.75 -10.10 -0.62
N PRO A 80 -8.57 -10.69 0.57
CA PRO A 80 -8.35 -9.94 1.79
C PRO A 80 -6.87 -9.56 1.90
N LEU A 81 -6.49 -8.34 1.52
CA LEU A 81 -5.15 -7.83 1.83
C LEU A 81 -5.11 -7.19 3.21
N ILE A 82 -3.93 -7.17 3.83
CA ILE A 82 -3.64 -6.41 5.04
C ILE A 82 -2.70 -5.27 4.64
N ALA A 83 -3.20 -4.04 4.71
CA ALA A 83 -2.37 -2.84 4.56
C ALA A 83 -1.72 -2.49 5.91
N ARG A 84 -0.38 -2.53 5.96
CA ARG A 84 0.41 -2.06 7.09
C ARG A 84 0.65 -0.56 6.93
N MET A 85 0.20 0.21 7.90
CA MET A 85 0.24 1.68 7.87
C MET A 85 0.98 2.19 9.09
N ARG A 86 1.79 3.24 8.94
CA ARG A 86 2.35 4.00 10.06
C ARG A 86 1.79 5.41 10.07
N ARG A 87 1.71 6.02 11.24
CA ARG A 87 1.40 7.45 11.34
C ARG A 87 2.65 8.24 10.99
N ALA A 88 2.59 9.01 9.92
CA ALA A 88 3.58 10.05 9.68
C ALA A 88 3.37 11.15 10.72
N SER A 89 4.23 11.19 11.73
CA SER A 89 4.63 12.45 12.38
C SER A 89 5.30 13.32 11.31
N ASN A 90 5.29 14.64 11.42
CA ASN A 90 5.98 15.58 10.49
C ASN A 90 7.50 15.32 10.28
N ALA A 91 8.06 14.21 10.77
CA ALA A 91 9.46 13.79 10.68
C ALA A 91 9.71 12.68 9.63
N VAL A 92 8.78 12.38 8.72
CA VAL A 92 9.13 11.61 7.53
C VAL A 92 9.62 12.59 6.47
N LEU A 93 10.92 12.89 6.52
CA LEU A 93 11.60 13.47 5.36
C LEU A 93 11.22 12.62 4.13
N PRO A 94 10.73 13.22 3.03
CA PRO A 94 10.49 12.47 1.81
C PRO A 94 11.78 11.73 1.46
N VAL A 95 11.66 10.47 1.03
CA VAL A 95 12.78 9.77 0.40
C VAL A 95 13.28 10.71 -0.71
N LYS A 96 14.45 11.31 -0.50
CA LYS A 96 15.14 12.11 -1.51
C LYS A 96 15.33 11.14 -2.67
N VAL A 97 14.51 11.29 -3.71
CA VAL A 97 14.86 10.77 -5.03
C VAL A 97 16.25 11.39 -5.29
N PRO A 98 17.31 10.60 -5.47
CA PRO A 98 18.61 11.18 -5.76
C PRO A 98 18.44 12.07 -6.99
N GLU A 99 18.76 13.35 -6.81
CA GLU A 99 18.78 14.32 -7.89
C GLU A 99 19.70 13.75 -8.97
N ARG A 100 19.13 13.46 -10.14
CA ARG A 100 19.83 12.80 -11.24
C ARG A 100 20.93 13.76 -11.68
N ASP A 101 22.20 13.44 -11.40
CA ASP A 101 23.34 14.27 -11.79
C ASP A 101 23.29 14.45 -13.33
N PRO A 102 23.30 15.69 -13.85
CA PRO A 102 23.34 15.95 -15.29
C PRO A 102 24.52 15.27 -16.01
N ARG A 103 25.58 14.90 -15.27
CA ARG A 103 26.75 14.18 -15.80
C ARG A 103 26.52 12.69 -16.03
N GLN A 104 25.41 12.11 -15.56
CA GLN A 104 25.08 10.70 -15.82
C GLN A 104 24.52 10.45 -17.23
N MET A 105 24.49 11.45 -18.11
CA MET A 105 24.27 11.25 -19.55
C MET A 105 25.56 10.78 -20.24
N SER A 106 25.90 9.51 -20.06
CA SER A 106 26.52 8.69 -21.11
C SER A 106 26.80 7.30 -20.55
N LEU A 107 25.89 6.37 -20.81
CA LEU A 107 26.17 4.95 -20.95
C LEU A 107 24.95 4.43 -21.70
N PHE A 108 25.20 4.03 -22.95
CA PHE A 108 24.29 3.77 -24.08
C PHE A 108 24.05 4.97 -24.98
#